data_AF-A0A7C4DKP3-F1
#
_entry.id   AF-A0A7C4DKP3-F1
#
_cell.length_a   1.000
_cell.length_b   1.000
_cell.length_c   1.000
_cell.angle_alpha   90.00
_cell.angle_beta   90.00
_cell.angle_gamma   90.00
#
_symmetry.space_group_name_H-M   'P 1'
#
loop_
_entity.id
_entity.type
_entity.pdbx_description
1 polymer ?
#
loop_
_entity_poly.entity_id
_entity_poly.type
_entity_poly.pdbx_seq_one_letter_code
_entity_poly.pdbx_strand_id
1 'polypeptide(L)'
;MLDPKLIRDNPQVVAESLKKRGSDVDVQRLVAADEKRRDLIKAVEALKSEKNSTSDQIAKLRRSGVDAQEQIERLRSLGKQIEELERNLRAAEARKRWSSMFSKPVWSMLWST
;
A
#
# COMPACT_ATOMS: atom_id res chain seq x y z
N MET A 1 -14.78 15.22 -0.95
CA MET A 1 -13.85 14.11 -1.27
C MET A 1 -14.63 13.12 -2.12
N LEU A 2 -14.09 12.66 -3.26
CA LEU A 2 -14.67 11.47 -3.89
C LEU A 2 -14.32 10.25 -3.03
N ASP A 3 -15.33 9.42 -2.74
CA ASP A 3 -15.11 8.16 -2.03
C ASP A 3 -14.32 7.20 -2.94
N PRO A 4 -13.14 6.69 -2.51
CA PRO A 4 -12.39 5.69 -3.27
C PRO A 4 -13.20 4.44 -3.60
N LYS A 5 -14.19 4.09 -2.76
CA LYS A 5 -15.11 2.98 -3.04
C LYS A 5 -15.97 3.28 -4.26
N LEU A 6 -16.46 4.51 -4.40
CA LEU A 6 -17.28 4.92 -5.55
C LEU A 6 -16.49 4.90 -6.85
N ILE A 7 -15.22 5.34 -6.81
CA ILE A 7 -14.30 5.29 -7.96
C ILE A 7 -14.06 3.84 -8.40
N ARG A 8 -13.94 2.92 -7.45
CA ARG A 8 -13.71 1.50 -7.71
C ARG A 8 -14.96 0.78 -8.21
N ASP A 9 -16.10 1.00 -7.56
CA ASP A 9 -17.32 0.26 -7.82
C ASP A 9 -18.02 0.79 -9.09
N ASN A 10 -17.89 2.08 -9.38
CA ASN A 10 -18.51 2.73 -10.54
C ASN A 10 -17.57 3.72 -11.25
N PRO A 11 -16.43 3.26 -11.81
CA PRO A 11 -15.44 4.13 -12.46
C PRO A 11 -16.02 4.91 -13.65
N GLN A 12 -16.96 4.33 -14.40
CA GLN A 12 -17.59 4.95 -15.56
C GLN A 12 -18.46 6.16 -15.16
N VAL A 13 -19.29 5.99 -14.12
CA VAL A 13 -20.16 7.07 -13.58
C VAL A 13 -19.32 8.23 -13.07
N VAL A 14 -18.19 7.92 -12.43
CA VAL A 14 -17.24 8.92 -11.95
C VAL A 14 -16.56 9.64 -13.12
N ALA A 15 -16.11 8.92 -14.14
CA ALA A 15 -15.48 9.51 -15.32
C ALA A 15 -16.43 10.46 -16.06
N GLU A 16 -17.69 10.06 -16.25
CA GLU A 16 -18.70 10.93 -16.85
C GLU A 16 -18.99 12.17 -16.01
N SER A 17 -19.08 12.00 -14.68
CA SER A 17 -19.32 13.11 -13.75
C SER A 17 -18.15 14.10 -13.72
N LEU A 18 -16.91 13.62 -13.85
CA LEU A 18 -15.71 14.44 -13.92
C LEU A 18 -15.61 15.17 -15.27
N LYS A 19 -15.95 14.50 -16.37
CA LYS A 19 -16.02 15.09 -17.71
C LYS A 19 -17.07 16.21 -17.78
N LYS A 20 -18.25 16.01 -17.18
CA LYS A 20 -19.29 17.05 -17.06
C LYS A 20 -18.83 18.28 -16.26
N ARG A 21 -17.85 18.10 -15.35
CA ARG A 21 -17.24 19.17 -14.56
C ARG A 21 -16.00 19.79 -15.22
N GLY A 22 -15.67 19.39 -16.45
CA GLY A 22 -14.48 19.87 -17.17
C GLY A 22 -13.15 19.40 -16.58
N SER A 23 -13.15 18.34 -15.77
CA SER A 23 -11.93 17.77 -15.20
C SER A 23 -11.37 16.67 -16.10
N ASP A 24 -10.11 16.82 -16.51
CA ASP A 24 -9.36 15.84 -17.31
C ASP A 24 -8.68 14.76 -16.43
N VAL A 25 -9.40 14.30 -15.41
CA VAL A 25 -8.87 13.32 -14.46
C VAL A 25 -9.02 11.92 -15.05
N ASP A 26 -7.88 11.26 -15.27
CA ASP A 26 -7.83 9.87 -15.70
C ASP A 26 -8.26 8.92 -14.58
N VAL A 27 -9.54 8.56 -14.58
CA VAL A 27 -10.13 7.65 -13.60
C VAL A 27 -9.51 6.26 -13.67
N GLN A 28 -9.09 5.79 -14.84
CA GLN A 28 -8.45 4.48 -15.00
C GLN A 28 -7.11 4.44 -14.27
N ARG A 29 -6.31 5.52 -14.36
CA ARG A 29 -5.07 5.66 -13.57
C ARG A 29 -5.33 5.67 -12.06
N LEU A 30 -6.44 6.28 -11.61
CA LEU A 30 -6.81 6.29 -10.20
C LEU A 30 -7.18 4.90 -9.69
N VAL A 31 -7.95 4.13 -10.47
CA VAL A 31 -8.31 2.75 -10.14
C VAL A 31 -7.06 1.88 -10.06
N ALA A 32 -6.21 1.92 -11.09
CA ALA A 32 -4.97 1.14 -11.13
C ALA A 32 -4.01 1.48 -9.96
N ALA A 33 -3.94 2.76 -9.57
CA ALA A 33 -3.14 3.18 -8.42
C ALA A 33 -3.70 2.66 -7.10
N ASP A 34 -5.04 2.59 -6.95
CA ASP A 34 -5.66 2.04 -5.75
C ASP A 34 -5.52 0.51 -5.67
N GLU A 35 -5.66 -0.20 -6.80
CA GLU A 35 -5.39 -1.64 -6.90
C GLU A 35 -3.96 -1.96 -6.47
N LYS A 36 -2.97 -1.28 -7.08
CA LYS A 36 -1.56 -1.47 -6.72
C LYS A 36 -1.29 -1.23 -5.24
N ARG A 37 -1.94 -0.23 -4.63
CA ARG A 37 -1.82 0.02 -3.18
C ARG A 37 -2.36 -1.15 -2.37
N ARG A 38 -3.54 -1.67 -2.72
CA ARG A 38 -4.15 -2.81 -2.02
C ARG A 38 -3.33 -4.09 -2.18
N ASP A 39 -2.76 -4.32 -3.35
CA ASP A 39 -1.91 -5.48 -3.60
C ASP A 39 -0.61 -5.39 -2.79
N LEU A 40 -0.01 -4.20 -2.70
CA LEU A 40 1.15 -3.97 -1.81
C LEU A 40 0.81 -4.23 -0.34
N ILE A 41 -0.36 -3.80 0.14
CA ILE A 41 -0.80 -4.07 1.53
C ILE A 41 -0.93 -5.58 1.74
N LYS A 42 -1.64 -6.28 0.86
CA LYS A 42 -1.80 -7.74 0.94
C LYS A 42 -0.47 -8.47 0.91
N ALA A 43 0.46 -8.05 0.05
CA ALA A 43 1.79 -8.66 -0.04
C ALA A 43 2.59 -8.46 1.25
N VAL A 44 2.55 -7.27 1.84
CA VAL A 44 3.20 -7.00 3.14
C VAL A 44 2.60 -7.86 4.26
N GLU A 45 1.27 -7.98 4.32
CA GLU A 45 0.60 -8.82 5.32
C GLU A 45 0.94 -10.31 5.14
N ALA A 46 0.94 -10.81 3.90
CA ALA A 46 1.30 -12.18 3.59
C ALA A 46 2.75 -12.50 4.00
N LEU A 47 3.71 -11.62 3.67
CA LEU A 47 5.11 -11.81 4.05
C LEU A 47 5.34 -11.69 5.56
N LYS A 48 4.59 -10.82 6.26
CA LYS A 48 4.62 -10.76 7.73
C LYS A 48 4.14 -12.08 8.35
N SER A 49 3.08 -12.67 7.79
CA SER A 49 2.60 -13.99 8.19
C SER A 49 3.65 -15.08 7.94
N GLU A 50 4.26 -15.09 6.76
CA GLU A 50 5.32 -16.05 6.41
C GLU A 50 6.55 -15.90 7.32
N LYS A 51 6.97 -14.66 7.62
CA LYS A 51 8.06 -14.38 8.56
C LYS A 51 7.78 -14.95 9.95
N ASN A 52 6.56 -14.75 10.46
CA ASN A 52 6.17 -15.28 11.77
C ASN A 52 6.19 -16.81 11.77
N SER A 53 5.61 -17.44 10.74
CA SER A 53 5.63 -18.90 10.58
C SER A 53 7.05 -19.47 10.49
N THR A 54 7.92 -18.82 9.72
CA THR A 54 9.33 -19.21 9.58
C THR A 54 10.08 -19.07 10.91
N SER A 55 9.80 -18.01 11.68
CA SER A 55 10.38 -17.82 13.02
C SER A 55 9.98 -18.96 13.97
N ASP A 56 8.71 -19.38 13.95
CA ASP A 56 8.23 -20.50 14.76
C ASP A 56 8.87 -21.83 14.33
N GLN A 57 9.07 -22.04 13.02
CA GLN A 57 9.77 -23.21 12.49
C GLN A 57 11.22 -23.25 12.95
N ILE A 58 11.95 -22.12 12.93
CA ILE A 58 13.32 -22.03 13.45
C ILE A 58 13.37 -22.40 14.94
N ALA A 59 12.41 -21.92 15.73
CA ALA A 59 12.34 -22.25 17.16
C ALA A 59 12.13 -23.75 17.39
N LYS A 60 11.31 -24.40 16.56
CA LYS A 60 11.11 -25.86 16.61
C LYS A 60 12.36 -26.63 16.19
N LEU A 61 12.99 -26.25 15.08
CA LEU A 61 14.21 -26.91 14.56
C LEU A 61 15.36 -26.85 15.57
N ARG A 62 15.56 -25.67 16.19
CA ARG A 62 16.54 -25.47 17.25
C ARG A 62 16.30 -26.36 18.47
N ARG A 63 15.04 -26.57 18.86
CA ARG A 63 14.68 -27.49 19.97
C ARG A 63 14.91 -28.95 19.62
N SER A 64 14.71 -29.33 18.36
CA SER A 64 15.01 -30.69 17.87
C SER A 64 16.49 -30.96 17.59
N GLY A 65 17.37 -29.97 17.78
CA GLY A 65 18.81 -30.11 17.50
C GLY A 65 19.15 -30.20 16.01
N VAL A 66 18.22 -29.83 15.13
CA VAL A 66 18.39 -29.83 13.67
C VAL A 66 18.88 -28.46 13.23
N ASP A 67 19.77 -28.44 12.23
CA ASP A 67 20.25 -27.20 11.65
C ASP A 67 19.11 -26.39 11.03
N ALA A 68 19.06 -25.10 11.36
CA ALA A 68 18.04 -24.16 10.92
C ALA A 68 18.62 -23.04 10.02
N GLN A 69 19.84 -23.22 9.52
CA GLN A 69 20.57 -22.18 8.79
C GLN A 69 19.83 -21.69 7.54
N GLU A 70 19.26 -22.59 6.75
CA GLU A 70 18.42 -22.26 5.58
C GLU A 70 17.21 -21.39 5.97
N GLN A 71 16.56 -21.73 7.08
CA GLN A 71 15.36 -21.02 7.55
C GLN A 71 15.71 -19.65 8.11
N ILE A 72 16.89 -19.51 8.72
CA ILE A 72 17.44 -18.23 9.16
C ILE A 72 17.76 -17.33 7.96
N GLU A 73 18.31 -17.88 6.88
CA GLU A 73 18.55 -17.12 5.63
C GLU A 73 17.24 -16.68 4.98
N ARG A 74 16.25 -17.57 4.92
CA ARG A 74 14.91 -17.24 4.45
C ARG A 74 14.28 -16.13 5.27
N LEU A 75 14.40 -16.17 6.59
CA LEU A 75 13.89 -15.12 7.49
C LEU A 75 14.54 -13.75 7.21
N ARG A 76 15.86 -13.72 6.95
CA ARG A 76 16.57 -12.49 6.56
C ARG A 76 16.10 -11.97 5.19
N SER A 77 15.90 -12.85 4.22
CA SER A 77 15.36 -12.51 2.90
C SER A 77 13.96 -11.90 3.01
N LEU A 78 13.07 -12.53 3.78
CA LEU A 78 11.72 -12.02 4.04
C LEU A 78 11.75 -10.64 4.70
N GLY A 79 12.67 -10.41 5.65
CA GLY A 79 12.87 -9.09 6.27
C GLY A 79 13.17 -8.00 5.24
N LYS A 80 14.11 -8.24 4.33
CA LYS A 80 14.46 -7.31 3.24
C LYS A 80 13.29 -7.05 2.30
N GLN A 81 12.56 -8.10 1.91
CA GLN A 81 11.39 -7.98 1.03
C GLN A 81 10.27 -7.15 1.67
N ILE A 82 10.02 -7.34 2.97
CA ILE A 82 9.05 -6.53 3.72
C ILE A 82 9.48 -5.06 3.72
N GLU A 83 10.74 -4.76 4.02
CA GLU A 83 11.24 -3.38 4.02
C GLU A 83 11.11 -2.69 2.65
N GLU A 84 11.38 -3.42 1.56
CA GLU A 84 11.21 -2.94 0.20
C GLU A 84 9.75 -2.66 -0.14
N LEU A 85 8.85 -3.58 0.18
CA LEU A 85 7.42 -3.40 -0.07
C LEU A 85 6.81 -2.29 0.79
N GLU A 86 7.25 -2.15 2.04
CA GLU A 86 6.83 -1.04 2.89
C GLU A 86 7.36 0.31 2.37
N ARG A 87 8.57 0.37 1.81
CA ARG A 87 9.07 1.57 1.12
C ARG A 87 8.20 1.91 -0.09
N ASN A 88 7.85 0.92 -0.91
CA ASN A 88 6.98 1.09 -2.07
C ASN A 88 5.57 1.55 -1.66
N LEU A 89 5.03 0.99 -0.58
CA LEU A 89 3.74 1.38 -0.02
C LEU A 89 3.77 2.84 0.47
N ARG A 90 4.79 3.22 1.25
CA ARG A 90 4.97 4.61 1.73
C ARG A 90 5.11 5.59 0.56
N ALA A 91 5.84 5.23 -0.50
CA ALA A 91 5.96 6.06 -1.69
C ALA A 91 4.62 6.23 -2.43
N ALA A 92 3.83 5.16 -2.53
CA ALA A 92 2.48 5.19 -3.12
C ALA A 92 1.51 6.05 -2.28
N GLU A 93 1.60 5.97 -0.95
CA GLU A 93 0.77 6.76 -0.02
C GLU A 93 1.17 8.23 0.03
N ALA A 94 2.47 8.54 0.00
CA ALA A 94 2.98 9.91 -0.04
C ALA A 94 2.45 10.67 -1.28
N ARG A 95 2.39 9.99 -2.43
CA ARG A 95 1.79 10.51 -3.66
C ARG A 95 0.30 10.84 -3.49
N LYS A 96 -0.45 9.98 -2.78
CA LYS A 96 -1.87 10.19 -2.48
C LYS A 96 -2.08 11.34 -1.50
N ARG A 97 -1.24 11.45 -0.46
CA ARG A 97 -1.32 12.49 0.58
C ARG A 97 -0.98 13.88 0.03
N TRP A 98 -0.01 13.99 -0.87
CA TRP A 98 0.29 15.25 -1.57
C TRP A 98 -0.90 15.66 -2.46
N SER A 99 -1.42 14.75 -3.28
CA SER A 99 -2.64 15.04 -4.08
C SER A 99 -3.85 15.43 -3.22
N SER A 100 -3.98 14.85 -2.03
CA SER A 100 -5.01 15.19 -1.04
C SER A 100 -4.82 16.56 -0.38
N MET A 101 -3.57 17.04 -0.26
CA MET A 101 -3.26 18.31 0.40
C MET A 101 -3.44 19.50 -0.55
N PHE A 102 -3.16 19.30 -1.85
CA PHE A 102 -3.27 20.34 -2.89
C PHE A 102 -4.69 20.49 -3.50
N SER A 103 -5.64 19.63 -3.11
CA SER A 103 -7.04 19.69 -3.57
C SER A 103 -7.99 20.39 -2.58
N LYS A 104 -7.49 21.01 -1.50
CA LYS A 104 -8.31 21.83 -0.60
C LYS A 104 -8.10 23.32 -0.94
N PRO A 105 -9.07 24.03 -1.54
CA PRO A 105 -8.92 25.46 -1.85
C PRO A 105 -9.03 26.37 -0.61
N VAL A 106 -8.76 25.88 0.61
CA VAL A 106 -9.06 26.61 1.86
C VAL A 106 -7.96 26.45 2.94
N TRP A 107 -6.90 25.66 2.72
CA TRP A 107 -5.94 25.35 3.79
C TRP A 107 -4.78 26.35 3.96
N SER A 108 -4.83 27.54 3.33
CA SER A 108 -3.86 28.62 3.59
C SER A 108 -4.31 29.61 4.67
N MET A 109 -5.49 29.46 5.28
CA MET A 109 -6.04 30.46 6.21
C MET A 109 -5.79 30.19 7.70
N LEU A 110 -5.07 29.13 8.05
CA LEU A 110 -4.81 28.76 9.46
C LEU A 110 -3.33 28.78 9.86
N TRP A 111 -2.45 29.33 9.01
CA TRP A 111 -1.05 29.67 9.34
C TRP A 111 -0.76 31.16 9.12
N SER A 112 -1.78 32.00 9.31
CA SER A 112 -1.64 33.42 9.59
C SER A 112 -2.36 33.71 10.89
N THR A 113 -1.72 33.47 12.03
CA THR A 113 -1.32 34.48 13.03
C THR A 113 -0.44 33.79 14.07
#